data_AF-A0A519H1L7-F1
#
_entry.id   AF-A0A519H1L7-F1
#
_cell.length_a   1.000
_cell.length_b   1.000
_cell.length_c   1.000
_cell.angle_alpha   90.00
_cell.angle_beta   90.00
_cell.angle_gamma   90.00
#
_symmetry.space_group_name_H-M   'P 1'
#
loop_
_entity.id
_entity.type
_entity.pdbx_description
1 polymer ?
#
loop_
_entity_poly.entity_id
_entity_poly.type
_entity_poly.pdbx_seq_one_letter_code
_entity_poly.pdbx_strand_id
1 'polypeptide(L)'
;GVERFDSGADVAVRVRFRADRPHEVEVAGFAHESSAPLDHLILTATMGNWARLRHLQLADRIVHPRDLWPGFERTDFTEHARFRLSELRRDGDAAIVTAVGDEADPLAVTYSDDTVPHWHFEGGLAAQGWRVDDPHPDLEVLVNGRWAYWASTSAIPGGVAYENFEVVEPFRQGAAFRFSVEPLG
;
A
#
# COMPACT_ATOMS: atom_id res chain seq x y z
N GLY A 1 9.04 22.04 16.62
CA GLY A 1 8.55 20.74 17.12
C GLY A 1 7.57 20.21 16.11
N VAL A 2 7.47 18.88 15.99
CA VAL A 2 6.37 18.26 15.25
C VAL A 2 5.09 18.54 16.04
N GLU A 3 4.01 18.92 15.35
CA GLU A 3 2.71 19.16 15.96
C GLU A 3 2.16 17.85 16.53
N ARG A 4 1.56 17.91 17.74
CA ARG A 4 0.92 16.74 18.36
C ARG A 4 -0.41 16.47 17.69
N PHE A 5 -0.79 15.20 17.64
CA PHE A 5 -2.13 14.83 17.22
C PHE A 5 -3.15 15.25 18.29
N ASP A 6 -4.37 15.58 17.87
CA ASP A 6 -5.49 15.91 18.77
C ASP A 6 -5.83 14.78 19.75
N SER A 7 -5.48 13.53 19.41
CA SER A 7 -5.59 12.36 20.27
C SER A 7 -4.62 12.35 21.46
N GLY A 8 -3.67 13.29 21.50
CA GLY A 8 -2.55 13.28 22.44
C GLY A 8 -1.40 12.36 22.03
N ALA A 9 -1.49 11.72 20.85
CA ALA A 9 -0.37 10.98 20.28
C ALA A 9 0.78 11.95 19.93
N ASP A 10 1.99 11.55 20.29
CA ASP A 10 3.23 12.31 20.08
C ASP A 10 4.28 11.33 19.55
N VAL A 11 4.46 11.33 18.22
CA VAL A 11 5.25 10.31 17.51
C VAL A 11 6.33 10.92 16.65
N ALA A 12 7.48 10.24 16.62
CA ALA A 12 8.53 10.45 15.64
C ALA A 12 8.60 9.25 14.69
N VAL A 13 8.83 9.52 13.41
CA VAL A 13 9.04 8.48 12.39
C VAL A 13 10.47 8.57 11.88
N ARG A 14 11.21 7.46 11.98
CA ARG A 14 12.51 7.31 11.32
C ARG A 14 12.29 6.77 9.92
N VAL A 15 12.83 7.47 8.93
CA VAL A 15 12.93 7.00 7.55
C VAL A 15 14.39 6.66 7.26
N ARG A 16 14.65 5.49 6.68
CA ARG A 16 16.00 5.04 6.31
C ARG A 16 16.01 4.55 4.87
N PHE A 17 16.91 5.14 4.09
CA PHE A 17 17.31 4.69 2.76
C PHE A 17 18.66 4.00 2.87
N ARG A 18 18.91 2.98 2.04
CA ARG A 18 20.23 2.38 1.95
C ARG A 18 20.70 2.33 0.51
N ALA A 19 21.96 2.68 0.29
CA ALA A 19 22.56 2.70 -1.04
C ALA A 19 22.63 1.30 -1.67
N ASP A 20 22.71 0.24 -0.86
CA ASP A 20 22.71 -1.15 -1.32
C ASP A 20 21.31 -1.70 -1.65
N ARG A 21 20.25 -0.94 -1.34
CA ARG A 21 18.83 -1.29 -1.56
C ARG A 21 18.05 -0.05 -2.01
N PRO A 22 18.31 0.45 -3.23
CA PRO A 22 17.86 1.78 -3.67
C PRO A 22 16.34 1.88 -3.89
N HIS A 23 15.65 0.75 -4.02
CA HIS A 23 14.20 0.69 -4.25
C HIS A 23 13.40 0.49 -2.96
N GLU A 24 14.07 0.43 -1.81
CA GLU A 24 13.45 0.24 -0.51
C GLU A 24 13.51 1.51 0.34
N VAL A 25 12.44 1.77 1.08
CA VAL A 25 12.41 2.69 2.20
C VAL A 25 11.99 1.95 3.46
N GLU A 26 12.83 2.02 4.50
CA GLU A 26 12.50 1.51 5.82
C GLU A 26 11.90 2.63 6.67
N VAL A 27 10.77 2.34 7.31
CA VAL A 27 10.06 3.27 8.18
C VAL A 27 9.83 2.62 9.54
N ALA A 28 10.12 3.35 10.62
CA ALA A 28 9.90 2.88 11.99
C ALA A 28 9.36 4.02 12.86
N GLY A 29 8.32 3.74 13.65
CA GLY A 29 7.72 4.73 14.54
C GLY A 29 8.19 4.62 15.98
N PHE A 30 8.22 5.77 16.64
CA PHE A 30 8.63 5.93 18.02
C PHE A 30 7.64 6.84 18.74
N ALA A 31 7.03 6.36 19.81
CA ALA A 31 6.28 7.21 20.72
C ALA A 31 7.26 8.00 21.58
N HIS A 32 7.02 9.31 21.73
CA HIS A 32 7.67 10.12 22.75
C HIS A 32 7.14 9.73 24.14
N GLU A 33 7.94 9.99 25.19
CA GLU A 33 7.56 9.67 26.58
C GLU A 33 6.24 10.34 27.00
N SER A 34 5.92 11.50 26.42
CA SER A 34 4.68 12.24 26.69
C SER A 34 3.49 11.83 25.81
N SER A 35 3.65 10.87 24.90
CA SER A 35 2.58 10.42 24.02
C SER A 35 1.49 9.69 24.82
N ALA A 36 0.23 9.88 24.44
CA ALA A 36 -0.80 8.90 24.76
C ALA A 36 -0.41 7.50 24.24
N PRO A 37 -0.84 6.41 24.91
CA PRO A 37 -0.64 5.05 24.41
C PRO A 37 -1.16 4.90 22.98
N LEU A 38 -0.40 4.19 22.14
CA LEU A 38 -0.74 3.95 20.74
C LEU A 38 -1.19 2.50 20.59
N ASP A 39 -2.35 2.29 19.97
CA ASP A 39 -2.79 0.95 19.61
C ASP A 39 -2.03 0.44 18.37
N HIS A 40 -1.85 1.31 17.37
CA HIS A 40 -1.25 1.00 16.08
C HIS A 40 -0.43 2.17 15.53
N LEU A 41 0.55 1.86 14.68
CA LEU A 41 1.12 2.79 13.71
C LEU A 41 0.86 2.21 12.32
N ILE A 42 -0.06 2.84 11.58
CA ILE A 42 -0.43 2.39 10.24
C ILE A 42 0.42 3.14 9.23
N LEU A 43 1.17 2.38 8.41
CA LEU A 43 1.86 2.92 7.26
C LEU A 43 1.12 2.50 6.00
N THR A 44 0.82 3.49 5.17
CA THR A 44 0.08 3.31 3.93
C THR A 44 0.92 3.79 2.75
N ALA A 45 1.02 2.96 1.72
CA ALA A 45 1.42 3.40 0.40
C ALA A 45 0.13 3.76 -0.35
N THR A 46 -0.11 5.07 -0.50
CA THR A 46 -1.26 5.63 -1.21
C THR A 46 -0.91 5.82 -2.69
N MET A 47 -1.92 5.97 -3.55
CA MET A 47 -1.80 6.12 -5.01
C MET A 47 -1.39 4.84 -5.75
N GLY A 48 -1.73 3.66 -5.20
CA GLY A 48 -1.64 2.42 -5.96
C GLY A 48 -2.46 2.46 -7.26
N ASN A 49 -3.49 3.30 -7.33
CA ASN A 49 -4.35 3.42 -8.50
C ASN A 49 -3.68 4.18 -9.66
N TRP A 50 -2.69 5.03 -9.37
CA TRP A 50 -1.94 5.76 -10.38
C TRP A 50 -1.06 4.79 -11.16
N ALA A 51 -0.43 3.84 -10.46
CA ALA A 51 0.28 2.71 -11.04
C ALA A 51 -0.64 1.50 -11.38
N ARG A 52 -1.96 1.66 -11.21
CA ARG A 52 -3.00 0.65 -11.46
C ARG A 52 -2.68 -0.75 -10.91
N LEU A 53 -2.30 -0.82 -9.64
CA LEU A 53 -2.05 -2.09 -8.96
C LEU A 53 -3.34 -2.93 -8.87
N ARG A 54 -3.30 -4.18 -9.34
CA ARG A 54 -4.44 -5.10 -9.32
C ARG A 54 -4.11 -6.53 -8.91
N HIS A 55 -2.87 -6.96 -9.02
CA HIS A 55 -2.46 -8.31 -8.61
C HIS A 55 -1.79 -8.27 -7.24
N LEU A 56 -2.56 -8.42 -6.16
CA LEU A 56 -2.02 -8.63 -4.82
C LEU A 56 -1.55 -10.08 -4.68
N GLN A 57 -0.27 -10.27 -4.43
CA GLN A 57 0.39 -11.57 -4.38
C GLN A 57 0.47 -12.06 -2.93
N LEU A 58 -0.34 -13.07 -2.62
CA LEU A 58 -0.32 -13.77 -1.34
C LEU A 58 0.53 -15.06 -1.44
N ALA A 59 0.56 -15.84 -0.36
CA ALA A 59 1.33 -17.08 -0.29
C ALA A 59 0.91 -18.11 -1.36
N ASP A 60 -0.40 -18.31 -1.52
CA ASP A 60 -1.00 -19.38 -2.31
C ASP A 60 -1.89 -18.88 -3.46
N ARG A 61 -2.16 -17.58 -3.52
CA ARG A 61 -3.08 -16.98 -4.48
C ARG A 61 -2.70 -15.57 -4.90
N ILE A 62 -3.28 -15.14 -6.00
CA ILE A 62 -3.30 -13.74 -6.43
C ILE A 62 -4.73 -13.22 -6.21
N VAL A 63 -4.85 -12.05 -5.60
CA VAL A 63 -6.15 -11.41 -5.33
C VAL A 63 -6.30 -10.19 -6.21
N HIS A 64 -7.42 -10.14 -6.95
CA HIS A 64 -7.76 -9.06 -7.84
C HIS A 64 -8.92 -8.21 -7.29
N PRO A 65 -8.93 -6.86 -7.43
CA PRO A 65 -10.00 -5.99 -6.95
C PRO A 65 -11.41 -6.42 -7.38
N ARG A 66 -11.56 -6.89 -8.63
CA ARG A 66 -12.83 -7.43 -9.16
C ARG A 66 -13.42 -8.60 -8.35
N ASP A 67 -12.57 -9.38 -7.70
CA ASP A 67 -13.00 -10.54 -6.90
C ASP A 67 -13.39 -10.11 -5.48
N LEU A 68 -12.80 -9.01 -4.99
CA LEU A 68 -13.09 -8.41 -3.69
C LEU A 68 -14.35 -7.54 -3.73
N TRP A 69 -14.53 -6.75 -4.78
CA TRP A 69 -15.59 -5.75 -4.91
C TRP A 69 -16.28 -5.84 -6.28
N PRO A 70 -17.03 -6.91 -6.55
CA PRO A 70 -17.66 -7.12 -7.85
C PRO A 70 -18.67 -6.00 -8.16
N GLY A 71 -18.55 -5.41 -9.35
CA GLY A 71 -19.47 -4.36 -9.83
C GLY A 71 -19.31 -2.99 -9.15
N PHE A 72 -18.19 -2.73 -8.49
CA PHE A 72 -17.95 -1.42 -7.86
C PHE A 72 -17.61 -0.35 -8.92
N GLU A 73 -18.48 0.65 -9.05
CA GLU A 73 -18.36 1.77 -10.00
C GLU A 73 -18.60 3.14 -9.34
N ARG A 74 -18.30 3.26 -8.05
CA ARG A 74 -18.48 4.49 -7.28
C ARG A 74 -17.18 5.27 -7.14
N THR A 75 -17.28 6.54 -6.74
CA THR A 75 -16.12 7.46 -6.60
C THR A 75 -15.54 7.52 -5.19
N ASP A 76 -16.21 6.90 -4.21
CA ASP A 76 -15.70 6.65 -2.87
C ASP A 76 -14.69 5.48 -2.85
N PHE A 77 -14.09 5.25 -1.69
CA PHE A 77 -13.28 4.05 -1.47
C PHE A 77 -14.18 2.82 -1.31
N THR A 78 -13.68 1.67 -1.74
CA THR A 78 -14.25 0.39 -1.31
C THR A 78 -14.03 0.19 0.18
N GLU A 79 -14.73 -0.78 0.78
CA GLU A 79 -14.35 -1.29 2.10
C GLU A 79 -12.96 -1.94 2.05
N HIS A 80 -12.24 -1.92 3.18
CA HIS A 80 -10.95 -2.60 3.29
C HIS A 80 -11.11 -4.12 3.21
N ALA A 81 -10.41 -4.73 2.27
CA ALA A 81 -10.08 -6.15 2.33
C ALA A 81 -8.89 -6.32 3.29
N ARG A 82 -8.91 -7.42 4.05
CA ARG A 82 -7.93 -7.73 5.11
C ARG A 82 -7.33 -9.11 4.87
N PHE A 83 -6.02 -9.21 4.99
CA PHE A 83 -5.28 -10.46 4.87
C PHE A 83 -4.37 -10.63 6.08
N ARG A 84 -4.47 -11.76 6.75
CA ARG A 84 -3.70 -12.03 7.97
C ARG A 84 -2.28 -12.47 7.65
N LEU A 85 -1.38 -12.38 8.62
CA LEU A 85 -0.01 -12.91 8.55
C LEU A 85 0.07 -14.33 7.95
N SER A 86 -0.88 -15.22 8.27
CA SER A 86 -0.93 -16.59 7.77
C SER A 86 -1.16 -16.71 6.25
N GLU A 87 -1.65 -15.66 5.60
CA GLU A 87 -1.90 -15.61 4.15
C GLU A 87 -0.71 -15.00 3.38
N LEU A 88 0.25 -14.40 4.09
CA LEU A 88 1.36 -13.68 3.47
C LEU A 88 2.50 -14.63 3.11
N ARG A 89 3.28 -14.26 2.09
CA ARG A 89 4.52 -14.99 1.78
C ARG A 89 5.51 -14.85 2.93
N ARG A 90 6.30 -15.90 3.14
CA ARG A 90 7.30 -15.98 4.21
C ARG A 90 8.68 -16.14 3.62
N ASP A 91 9.65 -15.41 4.16
CA ASP A 91 11.07 -15.58 3.91
C ASP A 91 11.80 -15.62 5.26
N GLY A 92 12.04 -16.84 5.76
CA GLY A 92 12.35 -17.06 7.16
C GLY A 92 11.23 -16.49 8.05
N ASP A 93 11.60 -15.62 8.99
CA ASP A 93 10.66 -14.93 9.88
C ASP A 93 9.99 -13.71 9.24
N ALA A 94 10.44 -13.28 8.06
CA ALA A 94 9.89 -12.10 7.41
C ALA A 94 8.53 -12.39 6.74
N ALA A 95 7.59 -11.45 6.88
CA ALA A 95 6.37 -11.40 6.08
C ALA A 95 6.61 -10.55 4.83
N ILE A 96 6.13 -11.02 3.69
CA ILE A 96 6.23 -10.32 2.40
C ILE A 96 4.87 -10.33 1.72
N VAL A 97 4.47 -9.18 1.19
CA VAL A 97 3.33 -9.04 0.30
C VAL A 97 3.68 -8.05 -0.81
N THR A 98 3.29 -8.37 -2.04
CA THR A 98 3.54 -7.49 -3.19
C THR A 98 2.27 -7.27 -3.98
N ALA A 99 2.15 -6.12 -4.63
CA ALA A 99 1.10 -5.77 -5.57
C ALA A 99 1.74 -5.29 -6.87
N VAL A 100 1.18 -5.73 -8.00
CA VAL A 100 1.66 -5.39 -9.35
C VAL A 100 0.47 -4.98 -10.22
N GLY A 101 0.70 -4.14 -11.22
CA GLY A 101 -0.26 -3.94 -12.31
C GLY A 101 -0.53 -5.23 -13.08
N ASP A 102 -1.71 -5.33 -13.68
CA ASP A 102 -2.14 -6.48 -14.49
C ASP A 102 -2.07 -6.22 -16.01
N GLU A 103 -1.58 -5.05 -16.40
CA GLU A 103 -1.42 -4.61 -17.77
C GLU A 103 -0.09 -5.09 -18.37
N ALA A 104 -0.11 -5.58 -19.61
CA ALA A 104 1.11 -5.97 -20.32
C ALA A 104 1.99 -4.75 -20.69
N ASP A 105 1.35 -3.64 -21.05
CA ASP A 105 2.00 -2.35 -21.29
C ASP A 105 1.18 -1.25 -20.61
N PRO A 106 1.66 -0.70 -19.47
CA PRO A 106 0.92 0.31 -18.72
C PRO A 106 0.87 1.68 -19.43
N LEU A 107 1.66 1.88 -20.49
CA LEU A 107 1.64 3.11 -21.28
C LEU A 107 0.66 3.05 -22.46
N ALA A 108 0.23 1.84 -22.86
CA ALA A 108 -0.67 1.63 -24.00
C ALA A 108 -2.17 1.63 -23.62
N VAL A 109 -2.52 2.07 -22.42
CA VAL A 109 -3.93 2.11 -21.96
C VAL A 109 -4.68 3.30 -22.57
N THR A 110 -5.99 3.16 -22.72
CA THR A 110 -6.88 4.26 -23.13
C THR A 110 -7.50 4.89 -21.89
N TYR A 111 -7.23 6.18 -21.67
CA TYR A 111 -7.85 6.98 -20.61
C TYR A 111 -9.21 7.51 -21.07
N SER A 112 -10.10 7.79 -20.11
CA SER A 112 -11.36 8.48 -20.40
C SER A 112 -11.07 9.91 -20.86
N ASP A 113 -11.89 10.47 -21.75
CA ASP A 113 -11.68 11.81 -22.33
C ASP A 113 -11.59 12.93 -21.28
N ASP A 114 -12.22 12.75 -20.13
CA ASP A 114 -12.23 13.67 -19.00
C ASP A 114 -11.04 13.50 -18.03
N THR A 115 -10.16 12.53 -18.29
CA THR A 115 -9.01 12.25 -17.42
C THR A 115 -7.99 13.37 -17.50
N VAL A 116 -7.67 13.98 -16.36
CA VAL A 116 -6.67 15.06 -16.32
C VAL A 116 -5.26 14.49 -16.56
N PRO A 117 -4.39 15.14 -17.37
CA PRO A 117 -3.11 14.57 -17.76
C PRO A 117 -2.18 14.12 -16.63
N HIS A 118 -2.23 14.72 -15.44
CA HIS A 118 -1.40 14.29 -14.31
C HIS A 118 -1.77 12.90 -13.76
N TRP A 119 -2.95 12.37 -14.11
CA TRP A 119 -3.34 11.00 -13.81
C TRP A 119 -2.84 9.99 -14.84
N HIS A 120 -2.22 10.44 -15.93
CA HIS A 120 -1.59 9.54 -16.88
C HIS A 120 -0.33 8.97 -16.24
N PHE A 121 -0.26 7.64 -16.19
CA PHE A 121 0.91 6.93 -15.73
C PHE A 121 2.02 7.04 -16.78
N GLU A 122 3.22 7.43 -16.34
CA GLU A 122 4.39 7.62 -17.20
C GLU A 122 5.53 6.64 -16.86
N GLY A 123 5.31 5.72 -15.91
CA GLY A 123 6.32 4.77 -15.44
C GLY A 123 6.36 3.45 -16.21
N GLY A 124 7.29 2.59 -15.80
CA GLY A 124 7.32 1.18 -16.20
C GLY A 124 6.56 0.28 -15.23
N LEU A 125 6.42 -1.00 -15.58
CA LEU A 125 5.86 -2.00 -14.67
C LEU A 125 6.78 -2.17 -13.46
N ALA A 126 6.20 -2.07 -12.26
CA ALA A 126 6.91 -2.24 -11.00
C ALA A 126 6.07 -3.05 -10.01
N ALA A 127 6.75 -3.80 -9.15
CA ALA A 127 6.14 -4.41 -7.98
C ALA A 127 6.28 -3.48 -6.78
N GLN A 128 5.14 -3.09 -6.20
CA GLN A 128 5.12 -2.44 -4.91
C GLN A 128 5.02 -3.51 -3.83
N GLY A 129 5.75 -3.37 -2.73
CA GLY A 129 5.80 -4.44 -1.75
C GLY A 129 6.10 -3.98 -0.34
N TRP A 130 5.55 -4.71 0.61
CA TRP A 130 5.90 -4.59 2.01
C TRP A 130 6.70 -5.81 2.46
N ARG A 131 7.75 -5.55 3.25
CA ARG A 131 8.49 -6.56 4.00
C ARG A 131 8.58 -6.17 5.47
N VAL A 132 8.26 -7.12 6.33
CA VAL A 132 8.33 -6.98 7.79
C VAL A 132 9.16 -8.12 8.33
N ASP A 133 10.38 -7.83 8.81
CA ASP A 133 11.36 -8.86 9.18
C ASP A 133 11.00 -9.62 10.46
N ASP A 134 10.35 -8.94 11.41
CA ASP A 134 9.85 -9.50 12.67
C ASP A 134 8.38 -9.09 12.82
N PRO A 135 7.44 -9.76 12.14
CA PRO A 135 6.03 -9.37 12.14
C PRO A 135 5.36 -9.75 13.47
N HIS A 136 4.52 -8.86 13.99
CA HIS A 136 3.61 -9.22 15.08
C HIS A 136 2.67 -10.36 14.64
N PRO A 137 2.25 -11.28 15.54
CA PRO A 137 1.28 -12.33 15.20
C PRO A 137 -0.05 -11.80 14.63
N ASP A 138 -0.46 -10.62 15.09
CA ASP A 138 -1.67 -9.91 14.62
C ASP A 138 -1.40 -8.96 13.44
N LEU A 139 -0.29 -9.14 12.72
CA LEU A 139 -0.03 -8.36 11.51
C LEU A 139 -1.10 -8.67 10.44
N GLU A 140 -1.68 -7.61 9.91
CA GLU A 140 -2.61 -7.63 8.78
C GLU A 140 -2.08 -6.76 7.64
N VAL A 141 -2.41 -7.18 6.43
CA VAL A 141 -2.29 -6.37 5.21
C VAL A 141 -3.68 -5.92 4.81
N LEU A 142 -3.84 -4.61 4.61
CA LEU A 142 -5.10 -4.01 4.20
C LEU A 142 -4.95 -3.41 2.82
N VAL A 143 -5.98 -3.60 2.00
CA VAL A 143 -6.12 -2.89 0.72
C VAL A 143 -7.55 -2.38 0.57
N ASN A 144 -7.68 -1.21 -0.03
CA ASN A 144 -8.94 -0.71 -0.58
C ASN A 144 -8.74 -0.35 -2.05
N GLY A 145 -9.83 -0.09 -2.75
CA GLY A 145 -9.81 0.25 -4.16
C GLY A 145 -10.56 1.53 -4.47
N ARG A 146 -10.27 2.07 -5.65
CA ARG A 146 -11.05 3.12 -6.30
C ARG A 146 -11.36 2.72 -7.73
N TRP A 147 -12.55 3.11 -8.20
CA TRP A 147 -12.93 2.98 -9.61
C TRP A 147 -12.58 4.24 -10.42
N ALA A 148 -12.62 5.42 -9.79
CA ALA A 148 -12.24 6.69 -10.41
C ALA A 148 -11.01 7.31 -9.73
N TYR A 149 -10.26 8.11 -10.49
CA TYR A 149 -9.14 8.89 -9.97
C TYR A 149 -9.56 9.83 -8.83
N TRP A 150 -8.60 10.22 -7.98
CA TRP A 150 -8.90 11.02 -6.80
C TRP A 150 -9.45 12.40 -7.20
N ALA A 151 -10.47 12.84 -6.47
CA ALA A 151 -11.19 14.09 -6.70
C ALA A 151 -11.76 14.24 -8.14
N SER A 152 -12.10 13.13 -8.80
CA SER A 152 -12.76 13.13 -10.11
C SER A 152 -13.81 12.04 -10.26
N THR A 153 -14.47 12.00 -11.42
CA THR A 153 -15.34 10.90 -11.89
C THR A 153 -14.70 10.09 -13.01
N SER A 154 -13.45 10.40 -13.38
CA SER A 154 -12.76 9.79 -14.51
C SER A 154 -12.38 8.36 -14.16
N ALA A 155 -12.92 7.41 -14.91
CA ALA A 155 -12.69 5.99 -14.67
C ALA A 155 -11.21 5.63 -14.84
N ILE A 156 -10.70 4.83 -13.91
CA ILE A 156 -9.36 4.24 -14.02
C ILE A 156 -9.40 3.19 -15.14
N PRO A 157 -8.48 3.25 -16.13
CA PRO A 157 -8.42 2.26 -17.21
C PRO A 157 -8.32 0.84 -16.65
N GLY A 158 -9.19 -0.08 -17.08
CA GLY A 158 -9.24 -1.45 -16.55
C GLY A 158 -10.11 -1.62 -15.30
N GLY A 159 -10.75 -0.56 -14.82
CA GLY A 159 -11.64 -0.59 -13.65
C GLY A 159 -10.88 -0.48 -12.34
N VAL A 160 -11.49 -1.01 -11.26
CA VAL A 160 -10.99 -0.83 -9.88
C VAL A 160 -9.51 -1.23 -9.77
N ALA A 161 -8.73 -0.32 -9.19
CA ALA A 161 -7.34 -0.57 -8.79
C ALA A 161 -7.19 -0.29 -7.30
N TYR A 162 -6.20 -0.93 -6.66
CA TYR A 162 -5.91 -0.68 -5.25
C TYR A 162 -5.45 0.77 -5.06
N GLU A 163 -6.01 1.49 -4.08
CA GLU A 163 -5.49 2.81 -3.71
C GLU A 163 -4.46 2.69 -2.60
N ASN A 164 -4.92 2.24 -1.43
CA ASN A 164 -4.08 2.10 -0.25
C ASN A 164 -3.58 0.67 -0.17
N PHE A 165 -2.28 0.52 0.09
CA PHE A 165 -1.65 -0.74 0.40
C PHE A 165 -0.94 -0.63 1.74
N GLU A 166 -1.53 -1.23 2.75
CA GLU A 166 -1.24 -0.96 4.15
C GLU A 166 -0.70 -2.19 4.86
N VAL A 167 0.19 -1.94 5.82
CA VAL A 167 0.55 -2.92 6.85
C VAL A 167 0.12 -2.38 8.20
N VAL A 168 -0.58 -3.22 8.94
CA VAL A 168 -1.12 -2.89 10.26
C VAL A 168 -0.67 -3.97 11.23
N GLU A 169 -0.02 -3.56 12.32
CA GLU A 169 0.19 -4.40 13.50
C GLU A 169 0.05 -3.56 14.76
N PRO A 170 -0.17 -4.18 15.94
CA PRO A 170 -0.08 -3.50 17.22
C PRO A 170 1.21 -2.70 17.36
N PHE A 171 1.11 -1.50 17.93
CA PHE A 171 2.25 -0.61 18.05
C PHE A 171 3.35 -1.25 18.90
N ARG A 172 4.56 -1.28 18.33
CA ARG A 172 5.78 -1.71 19.01
C ARG A 172 6.86 -0.67 18.76
N GLN A 173 7.49 -0.20 19.83
CA GLN A 173 8.51 0.84 19.76
C GLN A 173 9.64 0.44 18.81
N GLY A 174 9.83 1.19 17.72
CA GLY A 174 10.88 0.95 16.75
C GLY A 174 10.68 -0.26 15.83
N ALA A 175 9.49 -0.88 15.80
CA ALA A 175 9.15 -1.85 14.76
C ALA A 175 9.28 -1.18 13.37
N ALA A 176 9.94 -1.89 12.46
CA ALA A 176 10.35 -1.36 11.17
C ALA A 176 9.67 -2.11 10.03
N PHE A 177 9.11 -1.35 9.10
CA PHE A 177 8.45 -1.83 7.90
C PHE A 177 9.24 -1.35 6.68
N ARG A 178 9.48 -2.22 5.72
CA ARG A 178 10.14 -1.87 4.47
C ARG A 178 9.12 -1.83 3.35
N PHE A 179 8.94 -0.65 2.77
CA PHE A 179 8.23 -0.51 1.52
C PHE A 179 9.23 -0.55 0.36
N SER A 180 8.84 -1.19 -0.74
CA SER A 180 9.66 -1.36 -1.93
C SER A 180 8.88 -1.01 -3.18
N VAL A 181 9.56 -0.45 -4.17
CA VAL A 181 9.06 -0.26 -5.55
C VAL A 181 10.10 -0.80 -6.51
N GLU A 182 9.99 -2.09 -6.83
CA GLU A 182 10.98 -2.82 -7.64
C GLU A 182 10.56 -2.81 -9.12
N PRO A 183 11.39 -2.28 -10.04
CA PRO A 183 11.15 -2.39 -11.48
C PRO A 183 11.11 -3.85 -11.94
N LEU A 184 10.22 -4.18 -12.88
CA LEU A 184 10.09 -5.53 -13.45
C LEU A 184 10.67 -5.65 -14.87
N GLY A 185 11.56 -4.73 -15.28
CA GLY A 185 12.17 -4.65 -16.61
C GLY A 185 13.67 -4.43 -16.58
#